data_AF-A0A9P3NFJ3-F1
#
_entry.id   AF-A0A9P3NFJ3-F1
#
_cell.length_a   1.000
_cell.length_b   1.000
_cell.length_c   1.000
_cell.angle_alpha   90.00
_cell.angle_beta   90.00
_cell.angle_gamma   90.00
#
_symmetry.space_group_name_H-M   'P 1'
#
loop_
_entity.id
_entity.type
_entity.pdbx_description
1 polymer ?
#
loop_
_entity_poly.entity_id
_entity_poly.type
_entity_poly.pdbx_seq_one_letter_code
_entity_poly.pdbx_strand_id
1 'polypeptide(L)'
;MSPISPAAAGLAARAPSSLAFLPHPAFARRPVAPLPPRKHAPFKRAPLELRAPLVLRASATSSQREPQEGGGGSRPPSLPPPPMPVMSRSARNIKRMMTAPSPPALGQFRPPPLPIPGAPMFPVGAAGGGDPGEAEEGKRKERERMEELVGVVRERRGTWQEVAAAVRQLQQAGMTAEEVADVAMAAHGRLTMLVVAAQVYESLLPGPQEGNREAEEQGEGGGSSTGSSTGVDLMEAFQAEQSAELLYELRTLPKDDRRKAAAYLAQQGLDAGDVRELVRAMRDHARRPNSREGFTSAPGDCLAFACFRAAVGSAGEEQQEWVERGLAAAVSESARLRLKGLGK
;
A
#
# COMPACT_ATOMS: atom_id res chain seq x y z
N MET A 1 26.64 80.53 -14.00
CA MET A 1 25.30 80.39 -13.40
C MET A 1 24.87 78.95 -13.57
N SER A 2 24.79 78.22 -12.45
CA SER A 2 24.10 76.93 -12.19
C SER A 2 24.74 76.31 -10.96
N PRO A 3 24.10 76.39 -9.77
CA PRO A 3 24.63 75.79 -8.55
C PRO A 3 24.03 74.41 -8.27
N ILE A 4 24.93 73.48 -7.94
CA ILE A 4 24.98 72.61 -6.76
C ILE A 4 23.62 72.28 -6.08
N SER A 5 23.28 70.99 -6.10
CA SER A 5 22.22 70.36 -5.33
C SER A 5 22.73 69.93 -3.95
N PRO A 6 22.01 70.18 -2.84
CA PRO A 6 22.27 69.51 -1.57
C PRO A 6 21.16 68.53 -1.19
N ALA A 7 21.58 67.45 -0.52
CA ALA A 7 20.76 66.47 0.16
C ALA A 7 20.36 66.95 1.58
N ALA A 8 19.13 66.67 2.00
CA ALA A 8 18.67 66.57 3.39
C ALA A 8 17.31 65.83 3.37
N ALA A 9 17.22 64.59 3.87
CA ALA A 9 16.91 64.22 5.25
C ALA A 9 15.49 64.63 5.69
N GLY A 10 14.60 63.64 5.77
CA GLY A 10 13.24 63.77 6.31
C GLY A 10 12.72 62.42 6.80
N LEU A 11 13.03 62.10 8.06
CA LEU A 11 12.45 61.01 8.84
C LEU A 11 10.95 61.29 9.05
N ALA A 12 10.07 60.37 8.64
CA ALA A 12 8.67 60.38 9.06
C ALA A 12 8.22 58.96 9.40
N ALA A 13 7.99 58.75 10.70
CA ALA A 13 7.40 57.56 11.28
C ALA A 13 5.97 57.36 10.73
N ARG A 14 5.66 56.14 10.31
CA ARG A 14 4.31 55.75 9.89
C ARG A 14 3.87 54.50 10.65
N ALA A 15 2.78 54.65 11.39
CA ALA A 15 2.12 53.67 12.22
C ALA A 15 1.63 52.43 11.44
N PRO A 16 1.41 51.28 12.11
CA PRO A 16 0.90 50.08 11.46
C PRO A 16 -0.57 50.27 11.05
N SER A 17 -0.84 50.21 9.75
CA SER A 17 -2.20 50.11 9.22
C SER A 17 -2.80 48.76 9.60
N SER A 18 -3.88 48.84 10.39
CA SER A 18 -4.82 47.76 10.67
C SER A 18 -5.31 47.13 9.36
N LEU A 19 -4.91 45.89 9.10
CA LEU A 19 -5.44 45.07 8.02
C LEU A 19 -6.80 44.54 8.45
N ALA A 20 -7.85 45.20 7.97
CA ALA A 20 -9.22 44.73 8.07
C ALA A 20 -9.35 43.34 7.43
N PHE A 21 -9.85 42.41 8.24
CA PHE A 21 -10.16 41.03 7.88
C PHE A 21 -11.32 41.01 6.89
N LEU A 22 -11.03 40.78 5.61
CA LEU A 22 -12.05 40.55 4.58
C LEU A 22 -12.62 39.14 4.74
N PRO A 23 -13.96 38.96 4.76
CA PRO A 23 -14.56 37.63 4.80
C PRO A 23 -14.29 36.89 3.48
N HIS A 24 -13.77 35.67 3.61
CA HIS A 24 -13.56 34.73 2.50
C HIS A 24 -14.86 34.47 1.71
N PRO A 25 -14.83 34.43 0.37
CA PRO A 25 -15.96 33.97 -0.41
C PRO A 25 -16.21 32.49 -0.14
N ALA A 26 -17.47 32.16 0.17
CA ALA A 26 -17.93 30.81 0.38
C ALA A 26 -17.59 29.92 -0.83
N PHE A 27 -16.83 28.85 -0.57
CA PHE A 27 -16.59 27.76 -1.52
C PHE A 27 -17.92 27.07 -1.83
N ALA A 28 -18.57 27.49 -2.91
CA ALA A 28 -19.65 26.74 -3.53
C ALA A 28 -19.08 25.40 -4.01
N ARG A 29 -19.49 24.31 -3.34
CA ARG A 29 -19.17 22.94 -3.74
C ARG A 29 -19.71 22.70 -5.14
N ARG A 30 -18.81 22.60 -6.14
CA ARG A 30 -19.16 22.10 -7.46
C ARG A 30 -19.77 20.69 -7.33
N PRO A 31 -20.90 20.41 -7.99
CA PRO A 31 -21.41 19.05 -8.07
C PRO A 31 -20.40 18.19 -8.84
N VAL A 32 -19.89 17.16 -8.17
CA VAL A 32 -19.05 16.11 -8.78
C VAL A 32 -19.98 15.25 -9.62
N ALA A 33 -19.83 15.29 -10.94
CA ALA A 33 -20.54 14.39 -11.84
C ALA A 33 -20.15 12.93 -11.52
N PRO A 34 -21.11 11.98 -11.51
CA PRO A 34 -20.81 10.57 -11.30
C PRO A 34 -19.92 10.05 -12.44
N LEU A 35 -18.78 9.46 -12.07
CA LEU A 35 -17.90 8.78 -13.03
C LEU A 35 -18.65 7.60 -13.66
N PRO A 36 -18.50 7.35 -14.97
CA PRO A 36 -19.11 6.19 -15.62
C PRO A 36 -18.54 4.88 -15.05
N PRO A 37 -19.33 3.79 -15.04
CA PRO A 37 -18.86 2.48 -14.62
C PRO A 37 -17.72 2.04 -15.54
N ARG A 38 -16.54 1.77 -14.96
CA ARG A 38 -15.44 1.13 -15.66
C ARG A 38 -15.90 -0.28 -16.04
N LYS A 39 -16.04 -0.54 -17.34
CA LYS A 39 -16.19 -1.90 -17.87
C LYS A 39 -14.86 -2.62 -17.64
N HIS A 40 -14.76 -3.35 -16.53
CA HIS A 40 -13.62 -4.22 -16.26
C HIS A 40 -13.71 -5.42 -17.18
N ALA A 41 -12.65 -5.69 -17.95
CA ALA A 41 -12.57 -6.91 -18.74
C ALA A 41 -12.69 -8.15 -17.82
N PRO A 42 -13.28 -9.26 -18.30
CA PRO A 42 -13.37 -10.48 -17.50
C PRO A 42 -11.97 -10.99 -17.16
N PHE A 43 -11.78 -11.44 -15.92
CA PHE A 43 -10.58 -12.14 -15.45
C PHE A 43 -10.34 -13.34 -16.37
N LYS A 44 -9.45 -13.22 -17.34
CA LYS A 44 -9.04 -14.33 -18.19
C LYS A 44 -8.10 -15.21 -17.37
N ARG A 45 -8.61 -16.33 -16.86
CA ARG A 45 -7.75 -17.44 -16.47
C ARG A 45 -7.00 -17.91 -17.72
N ALA A 46 -5.68 -17.72 -17.74
CA ALA A 46 -4.86 -18.46 -18.68
C ALA A 46 -4.94 -19.95 -18.29
N PRO A 47 -5.18 -20.87 -19.25
CA PRO A 47 -5.01 -22.29 -18.98
C PRO A 47 -3.56 -22.56 -18.56
N LEU A 48 -3.38 -23.44 -17.57
CA LEU A 48 -2.09 -23.85 -17.01
C LEU A 48 -1.24 -24.59 -18.06
N GLU A 49 -0.64 -23.85 -18.98
CA GLU A 49 0.39 -24.34 -19.90
C GLU A 49 1.65 -23.52 -19.61
N LEU A 50 2.74 -24.23 -19.27
CA LEU A 50 4.05 -23.64 -18.98
C LEU A 50 4.44 -22.63 -20.08
N ARG A 51 4.60 -21.35 -19.74
CA ARG A 51 5.25 -20.41 -20.66
C ARG A 51 5.97 -19.24 -19.99
N ALA A 52 7.23 -19.12 -20.39
CA ALA A 52 8.20 -18.05 -20.12
C ALA A 52 7.80 -16.71 -20.80
N PRO A 53 8.50 -15.58 -20.50
CA PRO A 53 7.88 -14.26 -20.49
C PRO A 53 7.69 -13.60 -21.87
N LEU A 54 6.54 -12.95 -22.01
CA LEU A 54 6.05 -12.21 -23.17
C LEU A 54 6.66 -10.81 -23.26
N VAL A 55 7.25 -10.51 -24.42
CA VAL A 55 7.50 -9.15 -24.92
C VAL A 55 6.22 -8.67 -25.62
N LEU A 56 5.65 -7.54 -25.21
CA LEU A 56 4.48 -6.95 -25.88
C LEU A 56 4.73 -5.50 -26.31
N ARG A 57 4.64 -5.29 -27.62
CA ARG A 57 4.64 -4.01 -28.35
C ARG A 57 3.28 -3.32 -28.21
N ALA A 58 3.32 -1.99 -28.08
CA ALA A 58 2.18 -1.09 -28.10
C ALA A 58 1.68 -0.81 -29.53
N SER A 59 0.38 -0.50 -29.66
CA SER A 59 -0.19 0.27 -30.78
C SER A 59 -1.44 1.03 -30.34
N ALA A 60 -1.62 2.19 -30.95
CA ALA A 60 -2.47 3.30 -30.56
C ALA A 60 -3.79 3.39 -31.36
N THR A 61 -4.76 4.16 -30.82
CA THR A 61 -5.69 5.14 -31.46
C THR A 61 -6.44 4.76 -32.77
N SER A 62 -7.69 5.13 -33.08
CA SER A 62 -8.72 6.01 -32.51
C SER A 62 -9.96 5.99 -33.45
N SER A 63 -11.12 6.42 -32.93
CA SER A 63 -12.19 7.21 -33.58
C SER A 63 -13.22 6.59 -34.55
N GLN A 64 -14.51 6.69 -34.16
CA GLN A 64 -15.73 7.09 -34.92
C GLN A 64 -16.96 6.46 -34.25
N ARG A 65 -18.18 7.01 -34.19
CA ARG A 65 -18.88 8.29 -34.43
C ARG A 65 -20.31 8.10 -33.83
N GLU A 66 -21.01 9.19 -33.52
CA GLU A 66 -22.40 9.36 -32.99
C GLU A 66 -23.57 8.64 -33.76
N PRO A 67 -24.92 8.83 -33.53
CA PRO A 67 -25.69 9.67 -32.55
C PRO A 67 -27.02 9.09 -31.93
N GLN A 68 -27.55 9.87 -30.97
CA GLN A 68 -28.95 10.28 -30.61
C GLN A 68 -30.18 9.34 -30.34
N GLU A 69 -31.09 9.96 -29.56
CA GLU A 69 -32.54 9.72 -29.26
C GLU A 69 -32.82 8.84 -28.02
N GLY A 70 -33.77 9.09 -27.11
CA GLY A 70 -34.88 10.03 -26.97
C GLY A 70 -35.87 9.43 -25.93
N GLY A 71 -36.62 10.27 -25.19
CA GLY A 71 -37.73 9.86 -24.31
C GLY A 71 -37.33 9.57 -22.85
N GLY A 72 -38.00 10.04 -21.79
CA GLY A 72 -39.37 10.49 -21.64
C GLY A 72 -40.10 9.54 -20.68
N GLY A 73 -40.43 9.99 -19.46
CA GLY A 73 -41.47 9.36 -18.66
C GLY A 73 -41.16 9.02 -17.20
N SER A 74 -41.83 9.77 -16.32
CA SER A 74 -42.56 9.30 -15.13
C SER A 74 -41.78 8.78 -13.90
N ARG A 75 -41.73 9.67 -12.89
CA ARG A 75 -41.44 9.37 -11.48
C ARG A 75 -42.67 8.75 -10.79
N PRO A 76 -42.55 7.61 -10.09
CA PRO A 76 -43.52 7.19 -9.08
C PRO A 76 -43.19 7.75 -7.68
N PRO A 77 -44.19 7.79 -6.77
CA PRO A 77 -44.13 8.52 -5.50
C PRO A 77 -43.33 7.83 -4.39
N SER A 78 -42.75 8.70 -3.55
CA SER A 78 -42.00 8.45 -2.32
C SER A 78 -42.74 7.57 -1.30
N LEU A 79 -42.16 6.41 -0.97
CA LEU A 79 -42.55 5.58 0.18
C LEU A 79 -41.99 6.18 1.51
N PRO A 80 -42.74 6.07 2.62
CA PRO A 80 -42.27 6.54 3.93
C PRO A 80 -41.18 5.63 4.52
N PRO A 81 -40.30 6.16 5.39
CA PRO A 81 -39.19 5.42 5.97
C PRO A 81 -39.66 4.35 6.97
N PRO A 82 -38.92 3.23 7.12
CA PRO A 82 -39.24 2.19 8.08
C PRO A 82 -38.97 2.65 9.53
N PRO A 83 -39.72 2.11 10.52
CA PRO A 83 -39.51 2.41 11.93
C PRO A 83 -38.19 1.83 12.44
N MET A 84 -37.54 2.60 13.30
CA MET A 84 -36.26 2.31 13.96
C MET A 84 -36.32 1.01 14.79
N PRO A 85 -35.25 0.19 14.82
CA PRO A 85 -35.18 -0.97 15.70
C PRO A 85 -35.01 -0.54 17.16
N VAL A 86 -35.86 -1.14 18.00
CA VAL A 86 -35.91 -1.03 19.45
C VAL A 86 -34.61 -1.56 20.05
N MET A 87 -33.96 -0.76 20.90
CA MET A 87 -32.80 -1.17 21.68
C MET A 87 -33.22 -2.29 22.65
N SER A 88 -32.74 -3.51 22.43
CA SER A 88 -32.79 -4.57 23.43
C SER A 88 -31.41 -4.83 24.02
N ARG A 89 -31.43 -4.86 25.35
CA ARG A 89 -30.31 -5.01 26.27
C ARG A 89 -29.66 -6.38 26.08
N SER A 90 -28.37 -6.38 25.73
CA SER A 90 -27.47 -7.42 26.19
C SER A 90 -26.12 -6.81 26.51
N ALA A 91 -26.07 -6.15 27.67
CA ALA A 91 -24.86 -5.89 28.38
C ALA A 91 -24.40 -7.22 29.01
N ARG A 92 -23.52 -7.94 28.31
CA ARG A 92 -22.53 -8.81 28.92
C ARG A 92 -21.47 -9.17 27.89
N ASN A 93 -20.22 -8.89 28.28
CA ASN A 93 -18.96 -9.34 27.67
C ASN A 93 -18.19 -8.37 26.75
N ILE A 94 -18.10 -7.09 27.15
CA ILE A 94 -17.02 -6.18 26.71
C ILE A 94 -16.10 -5.91 27.91
N LYS A 95 -15.32 -6.91 28.31
CA LYS A 95 -14.19 -6.69 29.22
C LYS A 95 -13.07 -7.69 28.96
N ARG A 96 -12.52 -7.67 27.74
CA ARG A 96 -11.24 -8.33 27.44
C ARG A 96 -10.59 -7.90 26.12
N MET A 97 -10.54 -6.62 25.80
CA MET A 97 -9.66 -6.10 24.72
C MET A 97 -9.24 -4.66 25.02
N MET A 98 -8.41 -4.48 26.06
CA MET A 98 -7.58 -3.27 26.21
C MET A 98 -6.21 -3.71 26.70
N THR A 99 -5.36 -4.05 25.73
CA THR A 99 -3.89 -4.07 25.81
C THR A 99 -3.37 -4.37 24.41
N ALA A 100 -3.53 -3.41 23.50
CA ALA A 100 -2.67 -3.33 22.33
C ALA A 100 -1.43 -2.52 22.74
N PRO A 101 -0.20 -2.95 22.38
CA PRO A 101 0.97 -2.11 22.54
C PRO A 101 0.86 -0.90 21.60
N SER A 102 1.09 0.30 22.15
CA SER A 102 1.16 1.56 21.40
C SER A 102 2.10 1.45 20.20
N PRO A 103 1.82 2.12 19.08
CA PRO A 103 2.79 2.28 17.99
C PRO A 103 4.03 3.03 18.51
N PRO A 104 5.23 2.76 17.97
CA PRO A 104 6.44 3.47 18.36
C PRO A 104 6.28 4.95 18.00
N ALA A 105 6.08 5.77 19.03
CA ALA A 105 6.11 7.22 18.90
C ALA A 105 7.51 7.64 18.41
N LEU A 106 7.52 8.41 17.33
CA LEU A 106 8.63 9.24 16.91
C LEU A 106 9.26 9.94 18.12
N GLY A 107 10.57 9.72 18.29
CA GLY A 107 11.50 10.55 19.05
C GLY A 107 10.97 11.21 20.32
N GLN A 108 10.91 10.48 21.43
CA GLN A 108 10.95 11.13 22.73
C GLN A 108 12.32 11.77 22.91
N PHE A 109 12.36 13.09 22.77
CA PHE A 109 13.47 13.93 23.16
C PHE A 109 13.79 13.67 24.64
N ARG A 110 14.86 12.92 24.91
CA ARG A 110 15.43 12.82 26.26
C ARG A 110 16.28 14.07 26.47
N PRO A 111 15.90 15.01 27.34
CA PRO A 111 16.82 16.09 27.71
C PRO A 111 18.07 15.46 28.34
N PRO A 112 19.27 16.02 28.10
CA PRO A 112 20.49 15.53 28.72
C PRO A 112 20.36 15.62 30.25
N PRO A 113 20.88 14.64 31.01
CA PRO A 113 20.82 14.68 32.47
C PRO A 113 21.54 15.93 32.97
N LEU A 114 20.85 16.74 33.77
CA LEU A 114 21.47 17.84 34.48
C LEU A 114 22.54 17.28 35.44
N PRO A 115 23.71 17.93 35.56
CA PRO A 115 24.76 17.47 36.46
C PRO A 115 24.27 17.54 37.91
N ILE A 116 24.40 16.42 38.62
CA ILE A 116 24.08 16.30 40.04
C ILE A 116 25.10 17.13 40.83
N PRO A 117 24.69 18.09 41.69
CA PRO A 117 25.62 18.83 42.53
C PRO A 117 26.28 17.88 43.52
N GLY A 118 27.61 17.75 43.47
CA GLY A 118 28.40 16.98 44.43
C GLY A 118 28.95 15.64 43.96
N ALA A 119 28.85 15.30 42.66
CA ALA A 119 29.60 14.16 42.12
C ALA A 119 31.12 14.46 42.12
N PRO A 120 31.97 13.54 42.59
CA PRO A 120 33.42 13.72 42.54
C PRO A 120 33.86 13.91 41.08
N MET A 121 34.58 14.99 40.81
CA MET A 121 35.31 15.17 39.55
C MET A 121 36.33 14.03 39.45
N PHE A 122 35.95 12.95 38.78
CA PHE A 122 36.94 12.03 38.24
C PHE A 122 37.79 12.83 37.25
N PRO A 123 39.13 12.80 37.36
CA PRO A 123 39.97 13.39 36.32
C PRO A 123 39.55 12.74 35.00
N VAL A 124 39.23 13.58 34.03
CA VAL A 124 39.04 13.20 32.63
C VAL A 124 40.27 12.39 32.26
N GLY A 125 40.11 11.07 32.29
CA GLY A 125 41.12 10.13 31.88
C GLY A 125 41.42 10.44 30.43
N ALA A 126 42.62 10.96 30.21
CA ALA A 126 43.30 10.89 28.94
C ALA A 126 43.28 9.43 28.47
N ALA A 127 42.31 9.09 27.64
CA ALA A 127 42.22 7.82 26.94
C ALA A 127 41.55 8.08 25.61
N GLY A 128 42.35 8.03 24.55
CA GLY A 128 41.90 8.19 23.18
C GLY A 128 42.58 9.35 22.45
N GLY A 129 43.92 9.36 22.42
CA GLY A 129 44.62 9.93 21.27
C GLY A 129 44.31 9.08 20.05
N GLY A 130 43.12 9.23 19.49
CA GLY A 130 42.87 8.84 18.10
C GLY A 130 43.64 9.83 17.24
N ASP A 131 44.50 9.31 16.36
CA ASP A 131 45.20 10.16 15.40
C ASP A 131 44.15 10.97 14.61
N PRO A 132 44.29 12.31 14.50
CA PRO A 132 43.33 13.13 13.75
C PRO A 132 43.19 12.68 12.28
N GLY A 133 44.16 11.95 11.74
CA GLY A 133 44.07 11.30 10.43
C GLY A 133 43.05 10.17 10.36
N GLU A 134 42.92 9.33 11.39
CA GLU A 134 42.00 8.18 11.41
C GLU A 134 40.53 8.61 11.45
N ALA A 135 40.22 9.68 12.18
CA ALA A 135 38.86 10.23 12.24
C ALA A 135 38.41 10.87 10.92
N GLU A 136 39.32 11.53 10.19
CA GLU A 136 39.02 12.09 8.87
C GLU A 136 38.97 11.02 7.77
N GLU A 137 39.77 9.96 7.88
CA GLU A 137 39.71 8.82 6.98
C GLU A 137 38.36 8.09 7.09
N GLY A 138 37.83 7.92 8.31
CA GLY A 138 36.49 7.36 8.55
C GLY A 138 35.39 8.16 7.86
N LYS A 139 35.38 9.49 8.02
CA LYS A 139 34.40 10.38 7.36
C LYS A 139 34.54 10.36 5.84
N ARG A 140 35.77 10.23 5.32
CA ARG A 140 36.01 10.11 3.87
C ARG A 140 35.41 8.82 3.31
N LYS A 141 35.66 7.68 3.96
CA LYS A 141 35.08 6.39 3.57
C LYS A 141 33.56 6.39 3.64
N GLU A 142 32.99 7.05 4.65
CA GLU A 142 31.55 7.19 4.78
C GLU A 142 30.95 8.03 3.63
N ARG A 143 31.58 9.16 3.29
CA ARG A 143 31.18 9.99 2.12
C ARG A 143 31.24 9.20 0.81
N GLU A 144 32.32 8.46 0.59
CA GLU A 144 32.49 7.62 -0.60
C GLU A 144 31.39 6.54 -0.69
N ARG A 145 31.07 5.90 0.45
CA ARG A 145 29.96 4.94 0.53
C ARG A 145 28.60 5.59 0.23
N MET A 146 28.34 6.79 0.74
CA MET A 146 27.09 7.51 0.44
C MET A 146 26.99 7.85 -1.05
N GLU A 147 28.09 8.31 -1.67
CA GLU A 147 28.16 8.60 -3.11
C GLU A 147 27.94 7.34 -3.96
N GLU A 148 28.49 6.19 -3.54
CA GLU A 148 28.25 4.91 -4.21
C GLU A 148 26.78 4.51 -4.16
N LEU A 149 26.15 4.61 -2.98
CA LEU A 149 24.72 4.33 -2.80
C LEU A 149 23.84 5.27 -3.65
N VAL A 150 24.17 6.57 -3.70
CA VAL A 150 23.54 7.52 -4.60
C VAL A 150 23.68 7.07 -6.06
N GLY A 151 24.86 6.60 -6.46
CA GLY A 151 25.11 6.04 -7.78
C GLY A 151 24.21 4.85 -8.11
N VAL A 152 24.03 3.93 -7.16
CA VAL A 152 23.10 2.79 -7.29
C VAL A 152 21.67 3.25 -7.56
N VAL A 153 21.17 4.23 -6.79
CA VAL A 153 19.80 4.74 -6.94
C VAL A 153 19.62 5.52 -8.25
N ARG A 154 20.57 6.40 -8.58
CA ARG A 154 20.52 7.26 -9.77
C ARG A 154 20.55 6.44 -11.06
N GLU A 155 21.46 5.48 -11.15
CA GLU A 155 21.65 4.68 -12.34
C GLU A 155 20.76 3.44 -12.37
N ARG A 156 20.00 3.18 -11.29
CA ARG A 156 19.19 1.96 -11.10
C ARG A 156 20.01 0.70 -11.31
N ARG A 157 21.22 0.68 -10.74
CA ARG A 157 22.12 -0.49 -10.83
C ARG A 157 21.58 -1.60 -9.95
N GLY A 158 21.59 -2.83 -10.47
CA GLY A 158 21.18 -4.01 -9.73
C GLY A 158 19.68 -4.30 -9.78
N THR A 159 19.20 -5.07 -8.81
CA THR A 159 17.79 -5.44 -8.67
C THR A 159 16.97 -4.30 -8.02
N TRP A 160 15.66 -4.31 -8.20
CA TRP A 160 14.80 -3.29 -7.60
C TRP A 160 14.85 -3.33 -6.05
N GLN A 161 15.13 -4.51 -5.48
CA GLN A 161 15.36 -4.73 -4.06
C GLN A 161 16.66 -4.06 -3.58
N GLU A 162 17.74 -4.14 -4.37
CA GLU A 162 19.01 -3.49 -4.08
C GLU A 162 18.88 -1.97 -4.13
N VAL A 163 18.15 -1.43 -5.12
CA VAL A 163 17.83 0.00 -5.18
C VAL A 163 17.03 0.44 -3.96
N ALA A 164 16.01 -0.33 -3.56
CA ALA A 164 15.23 -0.04 -2.35
C ALA A 164 16.09 -0.10 -1.07
N ALA A 165 17.01 -1.05 -0.97
CA ALA A 165 17.95 -1.17 0.14
C ALA A 165 18.93 0.02 0.19
N ALA A 166 19.41 0.50 -0.96
CA ALA A 166 20.26 1.68 -1.03
C ALA A 166 19.53 2.94 -0.57
N VAL A 167 18.27 3.14 -0.98
CA VAL A 167 17.43 4.24 -0.48
C VAL A 167 17.26 4.17 1.04
N ARG A 168 17.00 2.98 1.60
CA ARG A 168 16.89 2.80 3.07
C ARG A 168 18.21 3.14 3.78
N GLN A 169 19.36 2.74 3.23
CA GLN A 169 20.66 3.05 3.82
C GLN A 169 20.95 4.57 3.81
N LEU A 170 20.64 5.26 2.72
CA LEU A 170 20.77 6.72 2.64
C LEU A 170 19.85 7.43 3.65
N GLN A 171 18.63 6.94 3.85
CA GLN A 171 17.71 7.47 4.86
C GLN A 171 18.19 7.21 6.29
N GLN A 172 18.79 6.04 6.55
CA GLN A 172 19.40 5.71 7.85
C GLN A 172 20.64 6.56 8.15
N ALA A 173 21.35 7.01 7.10
CA ALA A 173 22.45 7.95 7.20
C ALA A 173 22.01 9.41 7.44
N GLY A 174 20.70 9.66 7.52
CA GLY A 174 20.13 10.96 7.88
C GLY A 174 19.60 11.77 6.69
N MET A 175 19.70 11.28 5.45
CA MET A 175 19.11 11.97 4.30
C MET A 175 17.59 11.84 4.33
N THR A 176 16.89 12.92 4.01
CA THR A 176 15.44 12.85 3.83
C THR A 176 15.09 12.14 2.52
N ALA A 177 13.86 11.63 2.42
CA ALA A 177 13.41 10.98 1.20
C ALA A 177 13.30 11.94 -0.01
N GLU A 178 13.19 13.25 0.22
CA GLU A 178 13.23 14.29 -0.81
C GLU A 178 14.68 14.53 -1.27
N GLU A 179 15.61 14.69 -0.32
CA GLU A 179 17.05 14.85 -0.62
C GLU A 179 17.60 13.66 -1.43
N VAL A 180 17.24 12.43 -1.05
CA VAL A 180 17.66 11.24 -1.81
C VAL A 180 17.11 11.28 -3.25
N ALA A 181 15.87 11.72 -3.43
CA ALA A 181 15.26 11.83 -4.76
C ALA A 181 15.93 12.91 -5.61
N ASP A 182 16.26 14.05 -5.01
CA ASP A 182 16.92 15.18 -5.67
C ASP A 182 18.35 14.79 -6.11
N VAL A 183 19.15 14.24 -5.19
CA VAL A 183 20.53 13.84 -5.47
C VAL A 183 20.59 12.69 -6.47
N ALA A 184 19.64 11.75 -6.41
CA ALA A 184 19.53 10.66 -7.38
C ALA A 184 18.85 11.07 -8.70
N MET A 185 18.33 12.30 -8.81
CA MET A 185 17.54 12.78 -9.95
C MET A 185 16.41 11.81 -10.33
N ALA A 186 15.72 11.27 -9.32
CA ALA A 186 14.68 10.26 -9.48
C ALA A 186 13.35 10.75 -8.90
N ALA A 187 12.24 10.23 -9.42
CA ALA A 187 10.92 10.59 -8.89
C ALA A 187 10.75 10.09 -7.44
N HIS A 188 10.58 11.01 -6.49
CA HIS A 188 10.38 10.71 -5.06
C HIS A 188 9.30 9.63 -4.83
N GLY A 189 8.14 9.77 -5.48
CA GLY A 189 7.04 8.81 -5.35
C GLY A 189 7.43 7.38 -5.75
N ARG A 190 8.32 7.21 -6.74
CA ARG A 190 8.80 5.89 -7.16
C ARG A 190 9.79 5.30 -6.17
N LEU A 191 10.71 6.09 -5.61
CA LEU A 191 11.64 5.60 -4.58
C LEU A 191 10.89 5.13 -3.32
N THR A 192 9.92 5.92 -2.86
CA THR A 192 9.04 5.53 -1.75
C THR A 192 8.26 4.25 -2.06
N MET A 193 7.75 4.12 -3.29
CA MET A 193 7.06 2.91 -3.74
C MET A 193 7.99 1.67 -3.67
N LEU A 194 9.21 1.76 -4.20
CA LEU A 194 10.19 0.67 -4.17
C LEU A 194 10.54 0.24 -2.73
N VAL A 195 10.76 1.20 -1.83
CA VAL A 195 11.04 0.92 -0.41
C VAL A 195 9.89 0.18 0.25
N VAL A 196 8.65 0.62 0.04
CA VAL A 196 7.46 -0.03 0.61
C VAL A 196 7.21 -1.41 -0.01
N ALA A 197 7.41 -1.55 -1.32
CA ALA A 197 7.32 -2.83 -2.01
C ALA A 197 8.35 -3.82 -1.47
N ALA A 198 9.57 -3.36 -1.17
CA ALA A 198 10.63 -4.20 -0.60
C ALA A 198 10.25 -4.68 0.81
N GLN A 199 9.64 -3.82 1.64
CA GLN A 199 9.10 -4.23 2.94
C GLN A 199 7.98 -5.27 2.82
N VAL A 200 7.13 -5.15 1.79
CA VAL A 200 6.11 -6.17 1.51
C VAL A 200 6.77 -7.47 1.08
N TYR A 201 7.76 -7.43 0.19
CA TYR A 201 8.52 -8.60 -0.27
C TYR A 201 9.20 -9.32 0.90
N GLU A 202 9.88 -8.59 1.79
CA GLU A 202 10.46 -9.13 3.03
C GLU A 202 9.41 -9.81 3.91
N SER A 203 8.17 -9.31 3.93
CA SER A 203 7.08 -9.92 4.70
C SER A 203 6.54 -11.23 4.12
N LEU A 204 6.89 -11.57 2.87
CA LEU A 204 6.54 -12.84 2.23
C LEU A 204 7.50 -13.97 2.60
N LEU A 205 8.68 -13.64 3.13
CA LEU A 205 9.67 -14.62 3.57
C LEU A 205 9.10 -15.46 4.72
N PRO A 206 9.29 -16.80 4.69
CA PRO A 206 8.91 -17.64 5.81
C PRO A 206 9.63 -17.16 7.07
N GLY A 207 8.88 -17.00 8.15
CA GLY A 207 9.48 -16.65 9.43
C GLY A 207 10.36 -17.79 9.94
N PRO A 208 11.38 -17.51 10.77
CA PRO A 208 12.26 -18.55 11.34
C PRO A 208 11.54 -19.64 12.15
N GLN A 209 10.26 -19.47 12.48
CA GLN A 209 9.46 -20.44 13.24
C GLN A 209 8.46 -21.26 12.39
N GLU A 210 8.26 -20.95 11.11
CA GLU A 210 7.31 -21.70 10.26
C GLU A 210 7.89 -23.04 9.78
N GLY A 211 9.22 -23.16 9.70
CA GLY A 211 9.90 -24.40 9.31
C GLY A 211 9.94 -25.51 10.38
N ASN A 212 9.66 -25.19 11.64
CA ASN A 212 9.77 -26.16 12.75
C ASN A 212 8.43 -26.64 13.30
N ARG A 213 7.30 -26.00 12.96
CA ARG A 213 5.99 -26.35 13.55
C ARG A 213 5.27 -27.49 12.83
N GLU A 214 5.71 -27.84 11.63
CA GLU A 214 5.18 -28.97 10.85
C GLU A 214 5.95 -30.29 11.11
N ALA A 215 7.00 -30.28 11.93
CA ALA A 215 7.90 -31.41 12.12
C ALA A 215 7.66 -32.29 13.38
N GLU A 216 6.73 -31.94 14.28
CA GLU A 216 6.59 -32.65 15.57
C GLU A 216 5.24 -33.36 15.81
N GLU A 217 4.33 -33.39 14.83
CA GLU A 217 3.03 -34.06 15.01
C GLU A 217 2.74 -35.07 13.89
N GLN A 218 3.65 -36.02 13.69
CA GLN A 218 3.33 -37.36 13.18
C GLN A 218 4.50 -38.33 13.36
N GLY A 219 4.28 -39.33 14.21
CA GLY A 219 5.18 -40.44 14.42
C GLY A 219 5.37 -41.29 13.15
N GLU A 220 6.59 -41.81 13.05
CA GLU A 220 6.99 -43.08 12.42
C GLU A 220 6.02 -43.68 11.39
N GLY A 221 6.18 -43.25 10.14
CA GLY A 221 5.62 -43.92 8.98
C GLY A 221 6.37 -43.47 7.73
N GLY A 222 7.28 -44.32 7.24
CA GLY A 222 8.00 -44.09 5.99
C GLY A 222 7.02 -43.82 4.84
N GLY A 223 7.09 -42.61 4.29
CA GLY A 223 6.22 -42.17 3.22
C GLY A 223 6.79 -40.91 2.60
N SER A 224 7.25 -41.04 1.37
CA SER A 224 7.59 -39.98 0.41
C SER A 224 6.87 -38.66 0.71
N SER A 225 7.68 -37.63 0.98
CA SER A 225 7.32 -36.23 1.19
C SER A 225 6.20 -35.77 0.26
N THR A 226 4.98 -35.80 0.77
CA THR A 226 3.79 -35.22 0.12
C THR A 226 3.36 -33.99 0.92
N GLY A 227 4.29 -33.03 1.05
CA GLY A 227 3.97 -31.68 1.52
C GLY A 227 3.48 -30.83 0.35
N SER A 228 2.17 -30.85 0.11
CA SER A 228 1.39 -29.88 -0.70
C SER A 228 2.17 -29.09 -1.77
N SER A 229 2.37 -29.72 -2.92
CA SER A 229 3.03 -29.18 -4.11
C SER A 229 2.18 -28.16 -4.89
N THR A 230 1.96 -26.98 -4.32
CA THR A 230 1.85 -25.74 -5.13
C THR A 230 2.67 -24.63 -4.46
N GLY A 231 3.89 -24.98 -4.04
CA GLY A 231 4.87 -24.04 -3.52
C GLY A 231 5.42 -23.20 -4.67
N VAL A 232 4.62 -22.26 -5.16
CA VAL A 232 5.14 -21.21 -6.04
C VAL A 232 6.27 -20.52 -5.27
N ASP A 233 7.47 -20.54 -5.83
CA ASP A 233 8.57 -19.78 -5.24
C ASP A 233 8.26 -18.29 -5.39
N LEU A 234 7.72 -17.71 -4.31
CA LEU A 234 7.36 -16.30 -4.26
C LEU A 234 8.60 -15.42 -4.46
N MET A 235 9.79 -15.92 -4.15
CA MET A 235 11.01 -15.14 -4.30
C MET A 235 11.32 -14.95 -5.78
N GLU A 236 11.30 -16.04 -6.55
CA GLU A 236 11.50 -16.05 -8.00
C GLU A 236 10.38 -15.27 -8.72
N ALA A 237 9.12 -15.48 -8.32
CA ALA A 237 7.97 -14.87 -8.97
C ALA A 237 7.97 -13.33 -8.94
N PHE A 238 8.60 -12.71 -7.93
CA PHE A 238 8.62 -11.26 -7.76
C PHE A 238 10.00 -10.62 -7.90
N GLN A 239 10.98 -11.27 -8.56
CA GLN A 239 12.30 -10.68 -8.82
C GLN A 239 12.25 -9.52 -9.84
N ALA A 240 11.33 -9.57 -10.79
CA ALA A 240 11.25 -8.57 -11.85
C ALA A 240 10.82 -7.19 -11.31
N GLU A 241 11.29 -6.10 -11.92
CA GLU A 241 11.03 -4.74 -11.44
C GLU A 241 9.53 -4.38 -11.40
N GLN A 242 8.74 -4.84 -12.38
CA GLN A 242 7.30 -4.59 -12.42
C GLN A 242 6.55 -5.20 -11.23
N SER A 243 7.13 -6.19 -10.57
CA SER A 243 6.57 -6.81 -9.37
C SER A 243 6.52 -5.85 -8.19
N ALA A 244 7.38 -4.83 -8.16
CA ALA A 244 7.36 -3.82 -7.11
C ALA A 244 6.01 -3.07 -7.07
N GLU A 245 5.44 -2.75 -8.23
CA GLU A 245 4.14 -2.08 -8.32
C GLU A 245 3.00 -2.97 -7.81
N LEU A 246 3.05 -4.27 -8.13
CA LEU A 246 2.06 -5.26 -7.65
C LEU A 246 2.14 -5.41 -6.12
N LEU A 247 3.36 -5.57 -5.59
CA LEU A 247 3.60 -5.73 -4.15
C LEU A 247 3.26 -4.47 -3.37
N TYR A 248 3.48 -3.28 -3.95
CA TYR A 248 3.12 -2.02 -3.32
C TYR A 248 1.62 -1.92 -3.00
N GLU A 249 0.74 -2.50 -3.82
CA GLU A 249 -0.70 -2.51 -3.56
C GLU A 249 -1.08 -3.38 -2.36
N LEU A 250 -0.29 -4.42 -2.08
CA LEU A 250 -0.52 -5.31 -0.93
C LEU A 250 -0.17 -4.65 0.42
N ARG A 251 0.46 -3.46 0.44
CA ARG A 251 0.91 -2.78 1.67
C ARG A 251 -0.19 -2.59 2.72
N THR A 252 -1.44 -2.46 2.27
CA THR A 252 -2.60 -2.22 3.15
C THR A 252 -3.20 -3.49 3.76
N LEU A 253 -2.72 -4.66 3.35
CA LEU A 253 -3.11 -5.95 3.93
C LEU A 253 -2.26 -6.28 5.17
N PRO A 254 -2.79 -7.06 6.13
CA PRO A 254 -2.00 -7.63 7.23
C PRO A 254 -1.02 -8.69 6.71
N LYS A 255 0.04 -8.97 7.46
CA LYS A 255 1.15 -9.86 7.06
C LYS A 255 0.66 -11.22 6.52
N ASP A 256 -0.22 -11.89 7.26
CA ASP A 256 -0.73 -13.23 6.89
C ASP A 256 -1.52 -13.22 5.57
N ASP A 257 -2.21 -12.10 5.29
CA ASP A 257 -2.98 -11.95 4.06
C ASP A 257 -2.10 -11.54 2.88
N ARG A 258 -0.98 -10.82 3.10
CA ARG A 258 -0.01 -10.50 2.04
C ARG A 258 0.56 -11.75 1.41
N ARG A 259 0.93 -12.75 2.21
CA ARG A 259 1.48 -14.03 1.70
C ARG A 259 0.45 -14.79 0.86
N LYS A 260 -0.79 -14.89 1.34
CA LYS A 260 -1.89 -15.53 0.59
C LYS A 260 -2.18 -14.78 -0.72
N ALA A 261 -2.24 -13.45 -0.67
CA ALA A 261 -2.46 -12.62 -1.85
C ALA A 261 -1.31 -12.80 -2.85
N ALA A 262 -0.04 -12.72 -2.41
CA ALA A 262 1.12 -12.90 -3.28
C ALA A 262 1.14 -14.28 -3.97
N ALA A 263 0.80 -15.35 -3.25
CA ALA A 263 0.66 -16.67 -3.85
C ALA A 263 -0.44 -16.71 -4.92
N TYR A 264 -1.58 -16.07 -4.67
CA TYR A 264 -2.65 -15.96 -5.65
C TYR A 264 -2.25 -15.11 -6.88
N LEU A 265 -1.54 -14.01 -6.67
CA LEU A 265 -1.01 -13.15 -7.74
C LEU A 265 -0.10 -13.92 -8.69
N ALA A 266 0.85 -14.68 -8.13
CA ALA A 266 1.82 -15.45 -8.91
C ALA A 266 1.16 -16.56 -9.74
N GLN A 267 0.01 -17.08 -9.29
CA GLN A 267 -0.76 -18.08 -10.04
C GLN A 267 -1.67 -17.48 -11.12
N GLN A 268 -2.25 -16.29 -10.88
CA GLN A 268 -3.26 -15.72 -11.79
C GLN A 268 -2.70 -14.71 -12.79
N GLY A 269 -1.48 -14.20 -12.59
CA GLY A 269 -0.87 -13.22 -13.51
C GLY A 269 -1.61 -11.89 -13.56
N LEU A 270 -2.01 -11.37 -12.39
CA LEU A 270 -2.83 -10.15 -12.28
C LEU A 270 -2.06 -8.87 -12.62
N ASP A 271 -2.76 -7.89 -13.17
CA ASP A 271 -2.24 -6.53 -13.35
C ASP A 271 -2.40 -5.67 -12.07
N ALA A 272 -1.80 -4.48 -12.05
CA ALA A 272 -1.89 -3.59 -10.89
C ALA A 272 -3.34 -3.12 -10.59
N GLY A 273 -4.23 -3.08 -11.58
CA GLY A 273 -5.64 -2.75 -11.40
C GLY A 273 -6.39 -3.86 -10.66
N ASP A 274 -6.22 -5.09 -11.11
CA ASP A 274 -6.81 -6.30 -10.56
C ASP A 274 -6.27 -6.60 -9.16
N VAL A 275 -4.99 -6.34 -8.90
CA VAL A 275 -4.43 -6.44 -7.55
C VAL A 275 -5.09 -5.46 -6.58
N ARG A 276 -5.35 -4.21 -7.00
CA ARG A 276 -6.10 -3.25 -6.16
C ARG A 276 -7.52 -3.73 -5.87
N GLU A 277 -8.19 -4.33 -6.85
CA GLU A 277 -9.51 -4.92 -6.66
C GLU A 277 -9.46 -6.09 -5.67
N LEU A 278 -8.47 -6.96 -5.80
CA LEU A 278 -8.24 -8.07 -4.86
C LEU A 278 -8.02 -7.57 -3.44
N VAL A 279 -7.11 -6.61 -3.25
CA VAL A 279 -6.81 -6.00 -1.94
C VAL A 279 -8.07 -5.39 -1.32
N ARG A 280 -8.88 -4.69 -2.13
CA ARG A 280 -10.16 -4.16 -1.69
C ARG A 280 -11.13 -5.28 -1.28
N ALA A 281 -11.26 -6.32 -2.09
CA ALA A 281 -12.15 -7.45 -1.84
C ALA A 281 -11.77 -8.20 -0.55
N MET A 282 -10.47 -8.46 -0.32
CA MET A 282 -9.98 -9.09 0.91
C MET A 282 -10.29 -8.25 2.15
N ARG A 283 -10.06 -6.93 2.10
CA ARG A 283 -10.36 -6.03 3.21
C ARG A 283 -11.87 -5.91 3.48
N ASP A 284 -12.67 -5.81 2.42
CA ASP A 284 -14.12 -5.73 2.53
C ASP A 284 -14.72 -7.04 3.07
N HIS A 285 -14.15 -8.19 2.71
CA HIS A 285 -14.49 -9.50 3.26
C HIS A 285 -14.16 -9.60 4.76
N ALA A 286 -12.94 -9.20 5.16
CA ALA A 286 -12.51 -9.20 6.56
C ALA A 286 -13.39 -8.33 7.46
N ARG A 287 -13.95 -7.25 6.92
CA ARG A 287 -14.87 -6.33 7.64
C ARG A 287 -16.30 -6.85 7.80
N ARG A 288 -16.66 -7.97 7.15
CA ARG A 288 -18.05 -8.46 7.07
C ARG A 288 -18.18 -9.93 7.52
N PRO A 289 -17.84 -10.25 8.78
CA PRO A 289 -17.85 -11.64 9.25
C PRO A 289 -19.24 -12.30 9.20
N ASN A 290 -20.31 -11.52 9.34
CA ASN A 290 -21.69 -12.05 9.39
C ASN A 290 -22.32 -12.25 8.00
N SER A 291 -21.72 -11.70 6.93
CA SER A 291 -22.31 -11.74 5.58
C SER A 291 -21.56 -12.64 4.61
N ARG A 292 -20.42 -13.20 5.03
CA ARG A 292 -19.53 -14.03 4.20
C ARG A 292 -19.88 -15.53 4.18
N GLU A 293 -21.13 -15.88 4.48
CA GLU A 293 -21.53 -17.28 4.53
C GLU A 293 -21.31 -17.98 3.18
N GLY A 294 -20.55 -19.08 3.22
CA GLY A 294 -20.12 -19.85 2.05
C GLY A 294 -18.84 -19.34 1.36
N PHE A 295 -18.25 -18.23 1.81
CA PHE A 295 -17.00 -17.69 1.26
C PHE A 295 -15.87 -17.80 2.29
N THR A 296 -14.73 -18.35 1.87
CA THR A 296 -13.54 -18.46 2.73
C THR A 296 -12.70 -17.18 2.70
N SER A 297 -11.72 -17.08 3.59
CA SER A 297 -10.72 -16.00 3.54
C SER A 297 -9.66 -16.19 2.44
N ALA A 298 -9.82 -17.15 1.51
CA ALA A 298 -8.94 -17.27 0.37
C ALA A 298 -9.06 -16.03 -0.55
N PRO A 299 -7.97 -15.55 -1.17
CA PRO A 299 -8.01 -14.35 -2.02
C PRO A 299 -9.04 -14.44 -3.15
N GLY A 300 -9.12 -15.57 -3.85
CA GLY A 300 -10.10 -15.80 -4.91
C GLY A 300 -11.55 -15.83 -4.40
N ASP A 301 -11.80 -16.40 -3.22
CA ASP A 301 -13.13 -16.39 -2.58
C ASP A 301 -13.53 -14.99 -2.12
N CYS A 302 -12.57 -14.14 -1.73
CA CYS A 302 -12.84 -12.74 -1.41
C CYS A 302 -13.31 -11.96 -2.66
N LEU A 303 -12.69 -12.19 -3.82
CA LEU A 303 -13.17 -11.64 -5.10
C LEU A 303 -14.54 -12.20 -5.48
N ALA A 304 -14.74 -13.52 -5.31
CA ALA A 304 -16.03 -14.16 -5.55
C ALA A 304 -17.13 -13.57 -4.66
N PHE A 305 -16.84 -13.28 -3.39
CA PHE A 305 -17.75 -12.61 -2.47
C PHE A 305 -18.08 -11.17 -2.90
N ALA A 306 -17.09 -10.43 -3.40
CA ALA A 306 -17.33 -9.09 -3.95
C ALA A 306 -18.28 -9.14 -5.16
N CYS A 307 -18.06 -10.10 -6.08
CA CYS A 307 -18.92 -10.32 -7.23
C CYS A 307 -20.33 -10.77 -6.83
N PHE A 308 -20.46 -11.68 -5.87
CA PHE A 308 -21.75 -12.12 -5.32
C PHE A 308 -22.56 -10.93 -4.79
N ARG A 309 -21.93 -10.01 -4.07
CA ARG A 309 -22.61 -8.82 -3.54
C ARG A 309 -23.05 -7.84 -4.63
N ALA A 310 -22.27 -7.71 -5.70
CA ALA A 310 -22.67 -6.92 -6.86
C ALA A 310 -23.86 -7.57 -7.58
N ALA A 311 -23.79 -8.89 -7.82
CA ALA A 311 -24.85 -9.67 -8.43
C ALA A 311 -26.19 -9.55 -7.68
N VAL A 312 -26.19 -9.60 -6.33
CA VAL A 312 -27.42 -9.43 -5.52
C VAL A 312 -28.08 -8.06 -5.70
N GLY A 313 -27.30 -7.03 -6.05
CA GLY A 313 -27.82 -5.68 -6.32
C GLY A 313 -28.18 -5.41 -7.78
N SER A 314 -27.89 -6.35 -8.68
CA SER A 314 -28.11 -6.26 -10.13
C SER A 314 -29.19 -7.25 -10.58
N ALA A 315 -29.65 -7.12 -11.82
CA ALA A 315 -30.62 -8.02 -12.43
C ALA A 315 -30.30 -8.26 -13.91
N GLY A 316 -30.78 -9.38 -14.47
CA GLY A 316 -30.63 -9.70 -15.89
C GLY A 316 -29.19 -10.01 -16.29
N GLU A 317 -28.73 -9.48 -17.42
CA GLU A 317 -27.40 -9.74 -17.99
C GLU A 317 -26.27 -9.30 -17.05
N GLU A 318 -26.39 -8.14 -16.40
CA GLU A 318 -25.38 -7.64 -15.46
C GLU A 318 -25.19 -8.60 -14.26
N GLN A 319 -26.28 -9.18 -13.76
CA GLN A 319 -26.21 -10.18 -12.70
C GLN A 319 -25.46 -11.44 -13.17
N GLN A 320 -25.68 -11.87 -14.41
CA GLN A 320 -25.00 -13.03 -14.99
C GLN A 320 -23.50 -12.78 -15.18
N GLU A 321 -23.11 -11.59 -15.64
CA GLU A 321 -21.70 -11.19 -15.75
C GLU A 321 -20.98 -11.24 -14.39
N TRP A 322 -21.63 -10.73 -13.34
CA TRP A 322 -21.08 -10.79 -11.98
C TRP A 322 -20.97 -12.23 -11.48
N VAL A 323 -21.97 -13.09 -11.76
CA VAL A 323 -21.93 -14.51 -11.38
C VAL A 323 -20.80 -15.23 -12.11
N GLU A 324 -20.62 -15.02 -13.41
CA GLU A 324 -19.54 -15.61 -14.19
C GLU A 324 -18.16 -15.17 -13.68
N ARG A 325 -17.97 -13.87 -13.48
CA ARG A 325 -16.73 -13.31 -12.91
C ARG A 325 -16.44 -13.90 -11.53
N GLY A 326 -17.47 -14.04 -10.70
CA GLY A 326 -17.35 -14.65 -9.37
C GLY A 326 -16.95 -16.13 -9.44
N LEU A 327 -17.53 -16.90 -10.36
CA LEU A 327 -17.23 -18.32 -10.54
C LEU A 327 -15.81 -18.55 -11.06
N ALA A 328 -15.31 -17.66 -11.92
CA ALA A 328 -13.92 -17.69 -12.39
C ALA A 328 -12.91 -17.47 -11.24
N ALA A 329 -13.24 -16.60 -10.27
CA ALA A 329 -12.38 -16.31 -9.12
C ALA A 329 -12.51 -17.33 -7.97
N ALA A 330 -13.69 -17.95 -7.80
CA ALA A 330 -13.99 -18.82 -6.66
C ALA A 330 -13.06 -20.06 -6.57
N VAL A 331 -12.48 -20.25 -5.39
CA VAL A 331 -11.58 -21.35 -5.04
C VAL A 331 -12.35 -22.45 -4.31
N SER A 332 -13.20 -22.10 -3.35
CA SER A 332 -13.99 -23.09 -2.59
C SER A 332 -15.25 -23.52 -3.32
N GLU A 333 -15.66 -24.78 -3.10
CA GLU A 333 -16.92 -25.29 -3.64
C GLU A 333 -18.12 -24.57 -3.00
N SER A 334 -18.03 -24.19 -1.72
CA SER A 334 -19.09 -23.43 -1.05
C SER A 334 -19.33 -22.07 -1.72
N ALA A 335 -18.27 -21.37 -2.15
CA ALA A 335 -18.40 -20.09 -2.84
C ALA A 335 -19.06 -20.27 -4.21
N ARG A 336 -18.69 -21.34 -4.94
CA ARG A 336 -19.29 -21.69 -6.23
C ARG A 336 -20.78 -22.02 -6.10
N LEU A 337 -21.17 -22.78 -5.07
CA LEU A 337 -22.58 -23.08 -4.80
C LEU A 337 -23.40 -21.83 -4.51
N ARG A 338 -22.86 -20.89 -3.72
CA ARG A 338 -23.53 -19.61 -3.43
C ARG A 338 -23.75 -18.77 -4.69
N LEU A 339 -22.77 -18.71 -5.58
CA LEU A 339 -22.87 -17.99 -6.85
C LEU A 339 -23.85 -18.65 -7.82
N LYS A 340 -23.80 -19.98 -7.98
CA LYS A 340 -24.76 -20.73 -8.80
C LYS A 340 -26.21 -20.58 -8.32
N GLY A 341 -26.41 -20.33 -7.02
CA GLY A 341 -27.73 -20.07 -6.44
C GLY A 341 -28.39 -18.77 -6.92
N LEU A 342 -27.61 -17.80 -7.44
CA LEU A 342 -28.12 -16.53 -7.97
C LEU A 342 -28.51 -16.60 -9.46
N GLY A 343 -28.03 -17.62 -10.20
CA GLY A 343 -28.24 -17.76 -11.64
C GLY A 343 -29.46 -18.61 -12.02
N LYS A 344 -30.32 -18.92 -11.06
CA LYS A 344 -31.59 -19.64 -11.26
C LYS A 344 -32.74 -18.64 -11.24
#